data_AF-A0AAW9JA32-F1
#
_entry.id   AF-A0AAW9JA32-F1
#
_cell.length_a   1.000
_cell.length_b   1.000
_cell.length_c   1.000
_cell.angle_alpha   90.00
_cell.angle_beta   90.00
_cell.angle_gamma   90.00
#
_symmetry.space_group_name_H-M   'P 1'
#
loop_
_entity.id
_entity.type
_entity.pdbx_description
1 polymer ?
#
loop_
_entity_poly.entity_id
_entity_poly.type
_entity_poly.pdbx_seq_one_letter_code
_entity_poly.pdbx_strand_id
1 'polypeptide(L)'
;MKKPNTGAHTEPEKPADSDEFNSEMLGNNWQWNHVSDPEKWSLTERSGYMRLHTATVTDNLSTAQNTLRQRVVGPESSATIKMDISNMKDGDIAGLSVIQRDYNYIGVTTEGGDKRVMINDKGTEQISEAIPVDTKDIWFRA
;
A
#
# COMPACT_ATOMS: atom_id res chain seq x y z
N MET A 1 -26.60 16.91 -6.12
CA MET A 1 -27.15 16.62 -4.77
C MET A 1 -26.81 17.80 -3.87
N LYS A 2 -27.78 18.45 -3.21
CA LYS A 2 -27.51 19.57 -2.29
C LYS A 2 -27.15 19.00 -0.92
N LYS A 3 -26.04 19.42 -0.32
CA LYS A 3 -25.64 18.97 1.02
C LYS A 3 -26.71 19.38 2.05
N PRO A 4 -26.92 18.60 3.13
CA PRO A 4 -27.84 18.96 4.20
C PRO A 4 -27.49 20.32 4.80
N ASN A 5 -28.48 21.13 5.17
CA ASN A 5 -28.25 22.38 5.87
C ASN A 5 -27.88 22.10 7.33
N THR A 6 -26.60 22.27 7.68
CA THR A 6 -26.07 22.06 9.04
C THR A 6 -26.12 23.32 9.90
N GLY A 7 -26.57 24.47 9.37
CA GLY A 7 -26.48 25.76 10.05
C GLY A 7 -25.05 26.33 10.17
N ALA A 8 -24.04 25.58 9.71
CA ALA A 8 -22.65 26.00 9.67
C ALA A 8 -22.25 26.41 8.25
N HIS A 9 -21.64 27.58 8.11
CA HIS A 9 -21.00 27.98 6.86
C HIS A 9 -19.61 27.33 6.78
N THR A 10 -19.49 26.32 5.94
CA THR A 10 -18.21 25.66 5.63
C THR A 10 -18.07 25.57 4.12
N GLU A 11 -16.92 25.97 3.61
CA GLU A 11 -16.59 25.74 2.21
C GLU A 11 -16.38 24.24 1.98
N PRO A 12 -16.86 23.68 0.86
CA PRO A 12 -16.56 22.30 0.50
C PRO A 12 -15.05 22.10 0.33
N GLU A 13 -14.47 21.18 1.09
CA GLU A 13 -13.07 20.77 0.92
C GLU A 13 -13.00 19.39 0.25
N LYS A 14 -11.96 19.18 -0.57
CA LYS A 14 -11.68 17.86 -1.12
C LYS A 14 -11.19 16.93 0.01
N PRO A 15 -11.50 15.62 -0.02
CA PRO A 15 -10.85 14.68 0.87
C PRO A 15 -9.33 14.68 0.66
N ALA A 16 -8.57 14.43 1.73
CA ALA A 16 -7.14 14.15 1.60
C ALA A 16 -6.91 12.93 0.70
N ASP A 17 -5.97 13.06 -0.24
CA ASP A 17 -5.67 12.09 -1.29
C ASP A 17 -4.25 11.53 -1.18
N SER A 18 -3.25 12.29 -1.63
CA SER A 18 -1.83 11.88 -1.65
C SER A 18 -1.13 12.13 -0.32
N ASP A 19 -0.11 11.33 -0.03
CA ASP A 19 0.70 11.45 1.19
C ASP A 19 2.16 11.12 0.86
N GLU A 20 3.05 12.09 1.12
CA GLU A 20 4.51 11.94 0.96
C GLU A 20 5.18 11.43 2.25
N PHE A 21 4.40 11.15 3.30
CA PHE A 21 4.86 10.61 4.58
C PHE A 21 5.95 11.44 5.27
N ASN A 22 5.89 12.77 5.11
CA ASN A 22 6.78 13.72 5.79
C ASN A 22 6.34 14.05 7.23
N SER A 23 5.12 13.66 7.61
CA SER A 23 4.57 13.83 8.96
C SER A 23 4.84 12.59 9.81
N GLU A 24 5.08 12.78 11.11
CA GLU A 24 5.19 11.68 12.08
C GLU A 24 3.82 11.06 12.42
N MET A 25 2.74 11.74 12.07
CA MET A 25 1.35 11.29 12.24
C MET A 25 0.76 10.85 10.91
N LEU A 26 0.06 9.70 10.94
CA LEU A 26 -0.63 9.15 9.78
C LEU A 26 -1.83 10.03 9.39
N GLY A 27 -1.96 10.33 8.09
CA GLY A 27 -3.08 11.11 7.57
C GLY A 27 -4.45 10.47 7.81
N ASN A 28 -5.48 11.29 8.01
CA ASN A 28 -6.86 10.84 8.31
C ASN A 28 -7.54 10.09 7.15
N ASN A 29 -7.00 10.19 5.94
CA ASN A 29 -7.45 9.45 4.76
C ASN A 29 -7.11 7.95 4.85
N TRP A 30 -6.10 7.59 5.63
CA TRP A 30 -5.64 6.22 5.78
C TRP A 30 -6.45 5.44 6.79
N GLN A 31 -6.64 4.16 6.50
CA GLN A 31 -7.23 3.18 7.39
C GLN A 31 -6.41 1.89 7.31
N TRP A 32 -6.33 1.17 8.41
CA TRP A 32 -5.78 -0.18 8.42
C TRP A 32 -6.83 -1.19 7.97
N ASN A 33 -6.39 -2.24 7.28
CA ASN A 33 -7.18 -3.46 7.18
C ASN A 33 -7.08 -4.21 8.51
N HIS A 34 -8.22 -4.52 9.13
CA HIS A 34 -8.30 -5.08 10.49
C HIS A 34 -7.60 -4.21 11.56
N VAL A 35 -7.01 -4.86 12.57
CA VAL A 35 -6.21 -4.23 13.63
C VAL A 35 -4.76 -4.23 13.19
N SER A 36 -4.11 -3.07 13.25
CA SER A 36 -2.67 -2.96 12.98
C SER A 36 -1.83 -3.44 14.16
N ASP A 37 -0.64 -3.94 13.88
CA ASP A 37 0.45 -4.09 14.83
C ASP A 37 1.32 -2.82 14.82
N PRO A 38 1.26 -1.96 15.86
CA PRO A 38 1.99 -0.70 15.90
C PRO A 38 3.51 -0.85 16.00
N GLU A 39 4.03 -2.03 16.34
CA GLU A 39 5.48 -2.28 16.35
C GLU A 39 6.02 -2.62 14.95
N LYS A 40 5.13 -2.82 13.98
CA LYS A 40 5.43 -3.29 12.63
C LYS A 40 5.17 -2.25 11.55
N TRP A 41 4.97 -0.98 11.92
CA TRP A 41 4.99 0.12 10.98
C TRP A 41 5.56 1.39 11.64
N SER A 42 6.10 2.31 10.84
CA SER A 42 6.66 3.56 11.36
C SER A 42 6.68 4.67 10.32
N LEU A 43 6.46 5.90 10.78
CA LEU A 43 6.70 7.14 10.04
C LEU A 43 7.98 7.87 10.49
N THR A 44 8.63 7.39 11.55
CA THR A 44 9.77 8.04 12.19
C THR A 44 11.07 7.24 12.05
N GLU A 45 11.00 5.95 11.73
CA GLU A 45 12.18 5.11 11.48
C GLU A 45 13.00 5.64 10.28
N ARG A 46 12.31 6.16 9.26
CA ARG A 46 12.93 6.83 8.11
C ARG A 46 12.03 7.98 7.68
N SER A 47 12.44 9.21 7.98
CA SER A 47 11.69 10.42 7.59
C SER A 47 11.41 10.46 6.08
N GLY A 48 10.18 10.79 5.71
CA GLY A 48 9.70 10.81 4.32
C GLY A 48 9.24 9.44 3.78
N TYR A 49 9.07 8.43 4.66
CA TYR A 49 8.64 7.09 4.28
C TYR A 49 7.66 6.51 5.28
N MET A 50 6.62 5.84 4.77
CA MET A 50 5.89 4.82 5.53
C MET A 50 6.71 3.52 5.50
N ARG A 51 7.23 3.10 6.65
CA ARG A 51 7.84 1.79 6.82
C ARG A 51 6.77 0.77 7.20
N LEU A 52 6.67 -0.31 6.43
CA LEU A 52 5.93 -1.51 6.82
C LEU A 52 6.93 -2.65 7.02
N HIS A 53 6.89 -3.30 8.18
CA HIS A 53 7.65 -4.52 8.45
C HIS A 53 6.73 -5.73 8.27
N THR A 54 7.29 -6.87 7.88
CA THR A 54 6.55 -8.14 7.89
C THR A 54 6.10 -8.45 9.32
N ALA A 55 4.78 -8.34 9.55
CA ALA A 55 4.14 -8.57 10.85
C ALA A 55 3.81 -10.06 11.06
N THR A 56 3.38 -10.75 10.01
CA THR A 56 2.95 -12.15 10.03
C THR A 56 3.33 -12.87 8.74
N VAL A 57 3.69 -14.15 8.83
CA VAL A 57 3.76 -15.04 7.66
C VAL A 57 2.32 -15.44 7.28
N THR A 58 1.94 -15.23 6.03
CA THR A 58 0.57 -15.45 5.53
C THR A 58 0.61 -15.87 4.06
N ASP A 59 -0.35 -16.70 3.66
CA ASP A 59 -0.50 -17.15 2.27
C ASP A 59 -1.55 -16.31 1.51
N ASN A 60 -2.16 -15.32 2.18
CA ASN A 60 -3.25 -14.52 1.65
C ASN A 60 -3.18 -13.07 2.14
N LEU A 61 -3.42 -12.11 1.22
CA LEU A 61 -3.46 -10.68 1.54
C LEU A 61 -4.59 -10.33 2.53
N SER A 62 -5.73 -11.02 2.46
CA SER A 62 -6.87 -10.75 3.36
C SER A 62 -6.54 -10.97 4.84
N THR A 63 -5.55 -11.81 5.14
CA THR A 63 -5.07 -12.10 6.49
C THR A 63 -3.76 -11.40 6.83
N ALA A 64 -3.18 -10.63 5.89
CA ALA A 64 -1.97 -9.86 6.13
C ALA A 64 -2.24 -8.65 7.04
N GLN A 65 -1.53 -8.60 8.17
CA GLN A 65 -1.55 -7.43 9.06
C GLN A 65 -0.81 -6.25 8.44
N ASN A 66 -1.13 -5.04 8.92
CA ASN A 66 -0.54 -3.78 8.45
C ASN A 66 -0.72 -3.52 6.95
N THR A 67 -1.85 -3.96 6.39
CA THR A 67 -2.29 -3.51 5.06
C THR A 67 -2.93 -2.14 5.18
N LEU A 68 -2.20 -1.09 4.78
CA LEU A 68 -2.67 0.29 4.77
C LEU A 68 -3.53 0.55 3.53
N ARG A 69 -4.70 1.18 3.71
CA ARG A 69 -5.67 1.42 2.62
C ARG A 69 -6.32 2.80 2.68
N GLN A 70 -6.77 3.25 1.53
CA GLN A 70 -7.59 4.44 1.34
C GLN A 70 -8.81 4.08 0.48
N ARG A 71 -9.88 4.88 0.55
CA ARG A 71 -11.06 4.68 -0.30
C ARG A 71 -10.76 5.12 -1.74
N VAL A 72 -11.20 4.30 -2.70
CA VAL A 72 -11.29 4.69 -4.11
C VAL A 72 -12.39 5.74 -4.27
N VAL A 73 -12.09 6.82 -5.00
CA VAL A 73 -13.03 7.91 -5.30
C VAL A 73 -13.38 7.85 -6.79
N GLY A 74 -14.66 7.72 -7.11
CA GLY A 74 -15.13 7.61 -8.49
C GLY A 74 -15.30 8.95 -9.21
N PRO A 75 -15.63 8.94 -10.52
CA PRO A 75 -15.89 7.74 -11.34
C PRO A 75 -14.62 7.00 -11.76
N GLU A 76 -13.47 7.68 -11.76
CA GLU A 76 -12.16 7.16 -12.12
C GLU A 76 -11.15 7.60 -11.07
N SER A 77 -10.19 6.74 -10.78
CA SER A 77 -9.10 7.02 -9.86
C SER A 77 -7.83 6.35 -10.34
N SER A 78 -6.68 6.87 -9.92
CA SER A 78 -5.42 6.17 -10.03
C SER A 78 -4.64 6.31 -8.73
N ALA A 79 -3.92 5.28 -8.34
CA ALA A 79 -2.99 5.30 -7.22
C ALA A 79 -1.59 4.96 -7.74
N THR A 80 -0.59 5.75 -7.33
CA THR A 80 0.82 5.47 -7.63
C THR A 80 1.58 5.38 -6.32
N ILE A 81 2.40 4.35 -6.16
CA ILE A 81 3.32 4.23 -5.03
C ILE A 81 4.75 4.13 -5.54
N LYS A 82 5.69 4.64 -4.73
CA LYS A 82 7.12 4.37 -4.85
C LYS A 82 7.53 3.50 -3.67
N MET A 83 8.23 2.41 -3.93
CA MET A 83 8.72 1.50 -2.90
C MET A 83 10.24 1.35 -2.97
N ASP A 84 10.87 1.29 -1.80
CA ASP A 84 12.24 0.84 -1.63
C ASP A 84 12.24 -0.67 -1.35
N ILE A 85 12.83 -1.46 -2.25
CA ILE A 85 12.84 -2.94 -2.22
C ILE A 85 14.17 -3.53 -1.74
N SER A 86 15.11 -2.69 -1.30
CA SER A 86 16.49 -3.09 -0.99
C SER A 86 16.57 -4.15 0.12
N ASN A 87 15.72 -4.05 1.14
CA ASN A 87 15.77 -4.88 2.35
C ASN A 87 14.69 -5.98 2.42
N MET A 88 14.01 -6.26 1.31
CA MET A 88 13.08 -7.40 1.24
C MET A 88 13.84 -8.71 1.39
N LYS A 89 13.23 -9.65 2.12
CA LYS A 89 13.77 -10.99 2.41
C LYS A 89 13.07 -12.04 1.57
N ASP A 90 13.70 -13.20 1.44
CA ASP A 90 13.09 -14.35 0.77
C ASP A 90 11.71 -14.68 1.36
N GLY A 91 10.71 -14.79 0.48
CA GLY A 91 9.31 -14.99 0.82
C GLY A 91 8.49 -13.71 1.03
N ASP A 92 9.12 -12.53 1.10
CA ASP A 92 8.38 -11.26 1.19
C ASP A 92 7.68 -10.93 -0.13
N ILE A 93 6.42 -10.52 -0.02
CA ILE A 93 5.65 -9.86 -1.08
C ILE A 93 5.22 -8.48 -0.59
N ALA A 94 5.53 -7.43 -1.35
CA ALA A 94 5.11 -6.07 -1.03
C ALA A 94 4.70 -5.31 -2.31
N GLY A 95 3.65 -4.49 -2.23
CA GLY A 95 3.10 -3.86 -3.43
C GLY A 95 1.86 -2.99 -3.22
N LEU A 96 1.13 -2.79 -4.32
CA LEU A 96 -0.12 -2.04 -4.40
C LEU A 96 -1.27 -3.00 -4.71
N SER A 97 -2.38 -2.89 -3.97
CA SER A 97 -3.56 -3.72 -4.13
C SER A 97 -4.83 -2.90 -4.27
N VAL A 98 -5.75 -3.39 -5.13
CA VAL A 98 -7.16 -3.01 -5.09
C VAL A 98 -7.89 -4.12 -4.36
N ILE A 99 -8.31 -3.84 -3.12
CA ILE A 99 -8.79 -4.85 -2.17
C ILE A 99 -10.24 -4.60 -1.73
N GLN A 100 -11.06 -5.65 -1.86
CA GLN A 100 -12.35 -5.83 -1.17
C GLN A 100 -12.47 -7.30 -0.71
N ARG A 101 -13.61 -7.97 -0.95
CA ARG A 101 -13.73 -9.43 -0.77
C ARG A 101 -12.77 -10.17 -1.68
N ASP A 102 -12.78 -9.80 -2.96
CA ASP A 102 -11.77 -10.20 -3.93
C ASP A 102 -10.72 -9.09 -4.01
N TYR A 103 -9.51 -9.44 -4.41
CA TYR A 103 -8.43 -8.49 -4.57
C TYR A 103 -7.55 -8.86 -5.74
N ASN A 104 -6.90 -7.83 -6.28
CA ASN A 104 -5.81 -7.95 -7.22
C ASN A 104 -4.66 -7.08 -6.71
N TYR A 105 -3.43 -7.54 -6.88
CA TYR A 105 -2.27 -6.74 -6.53
C TYR A 105 -1.17 -6.84 -7.57
N ILE A 106 -0.36 -5.79 -7.61
CA ILE A 106 0.94 -5.79 -8.28
C ILE A 106 2.00 -5.49 -7.22
N GLY A 107 3.06 -6.29 -7.19
CA GLY A 107 4.08 -6.19 -6.16
C GLY A 107 5.42 -6.75 -6.59
N VAL A 108 6.38 -6.71 -5.68
CA VAL A 108 7.65 -7.41 -5.78
C VAL A 108 7.61 -8.62 -4.86
N THR A 109 8.07 -9.76 -5.36
CA THR A 109 8.41 -10.95 -4.57
C THR A 109 9.92 -11.15 -4.53
N THR A 110 10.45 -11.70 -3.44
CA THR A 110 11.86 -12.10 -3.34
C THR A 110 11.95 -13.62 -3.16
N GLU A 111 12.65 -14.30 -4.07
CA GLU A 111 12.84 -15.75 -4.05
C GLU A 111 14.31 -16.09 -4.30
N GLY A 112 14.97 -16.75 -3.35
CA GLY A 112 16.38 -17.14 -3.48
C GLY A 112 17.32 -15.94 -3.66
N GLY A 113 16.98 -14.79 -3.09
CA GLY A 113 17.69 -13.52 -3.24
C GLY A 113 17.31 -12.70 -4.49
N ASP A 114 16.64 -13.30 -5.49
CA ASP A 114 16.19 -12.60 -6.69
C ASP A 114 14.87 -11.89 -6.44
N LYS A 115 14.76 -10.64 -6.90
CA LYS A 115 13.52 -9.86 -6.85
C LYS A 115 12.80 -9.94 -8.20
N ARG A 116 11.49 -10.17 -8.20
CA ARG A 116 10.65 -10.23 -9.41
C ARG A 116 9.37 -9.44 -9.22
N VAL A 117 8.85 -8.85 -10.29
CA VAL A 117 7.50 -8.29 -10.27
C VAL A 117 6.51 -9.44 -10.35
N MET A 118 5.46 -9.39 -9.53
CA MET A 118 4.35 -10.33 -9.61
C MET A 118 3.02 -9.59 -9.68
N ILE A 119 2.06 -10.20 -10.36
CA ILE A 119 0.66 -9.79 -10.38
C ILE A 119 -0.17 -10.96 -9.87
N ASN A 120 -1.11 -10.66 -8.98
CA ASN A 120 -2.17 -11.57 -8.61
C ASN A 120 -3.49 -11.05 -9.19
N ASP A 121 -4.11 -11.85 -10.05
CA ASP A 121 -5.47 -11.65 -10.56
C ASP A 121 -6.38 -12.71 -9.95
N LYS A 122 -7.10 -12.34 -8.89
CA LYS A 122 -8.06 -13.20 -8.18
C LYS A 122 -7.50 -14.58 -7.82
N GLY A 123 -6.27 -14.62 -7.30
CA GLY A 123 -5.59 -15.85 -6.91
C GLY A 123 -4.77 -16.52 -8.03
N THR A 124 -4.80 -15.99 -9.26
CA THR A 124 -3.90 -16.42 -10.33
C THR A 124 -2.64 -15.56 -10.32
N GLU A 125 -1.49 -16.17 -10.09
CA GLU A 125 -0.21 -15.46 -10.00
C GLU A 125 0.56 -15.52 -11.33
N GLN A 126 1.13 -14.38 -11.70
CA GLN A 126 2.03 -14.24 -12.83
C GLN A 126 3.29 -13.53 -12.35
N ILE A 127 4.45 -14.05 -12.71
CA ILE A 127 5.76 -13.55 -12.26
C ILE A 127 6.57 -13.13 -13.48
N SER A 128 7.23 -11.97 -13.40
CA SER A 128 8.11 -11.45 -14.43
C SER A 128 9.48 -12.12 -14.44
N GLU A 129 10.33 -11.69 -15.37
CA GLU A 129 11.79 -11.89 -15.25
C GLU A 129 12.36 -11.15 -14.03
N ALA A 130 13.61 -11.47 -13.67
CA ALA A 130 14.31 -10.85 -12.56
C ALA A 130 14.50 -9.34 -12.75
N ILE A 131 14.27 -8.60 -11.67
CA ILE A 131 14.59 -7.18 -11.57
C ILE A 131 16.13 -7.05 -11.47
N PRO A 132 16.77 -6.07 -12.13
CA PRO A 132 18.21 -5.85 -11.99
C PRO A 132 18.63 -5.69 -10.52
N VAL A 133 19.72 -6.37 -10.12
CA VAL A 133 20.16 -6.51 -8.71
C VAL A 133 20.35 -5.18 -7.99
N ASP A 134 20.82 -4.14 -8.69
CA ASP A 134 21.07 -2.82 -8.10
C ASP A 134 19.82 -1.94 -7.96
N THR A 135 18.65 -2.45 -8.34
CA THR A 135 17.38 -1.72 -8.26
C THR A 135 16.95 -1.57 -6.80
N LYS A 136 16.91 -0.32 -6.34
CA LYS A 136 16.42 0.02 -4.99
C LYS A 136 14.98 0.49 -5.00
N ASP A 137 14.62 1.31 -5.98
CA ASP A 137 13.31 1.93 -6.06
C ASP A 137 12.48 1.33 -7.20
N ILE A 138 11.21 1.10 -6.94
CA ILE A 138 10.23 0.68 -7.95
C ILE A 138 8.92 1.47 -7.79
N TRP A 139 8.22 1.68 -8.90
CA TRP A 139 6.92 2.36 -8.92
C TRP A 139 5.85 1.41 -9.44
N PHE A 140 4.69 1.45 -8.80
CA PHE A 140 3.48 0.78 -9.28
C PHE A 140 2.36 1.78 -9.44
N ARG A 141 1.50 1.55 -10.44
CA ARG A 141 0.29 2.33 -10.68
C ARG A 141 -0.89 1.40 -10.93
N ALA A 142 -2.02 1.68 -10.28
CA ALA A 142 -3.31 1.02 -10.50
C ALA A 142 -4.40 2.07 -10.75
#